data_AF-A0A1F2XQH2-F1
#
_entry.id   AF-A0A1F2XQH2-F1
#
_cell.length_a   1.000
_cell.length_b   1.000
_cell.length_c   1.000
_cell.angle_alpha   90.00
_cell.angle_beta   90.00
_cell.angle_gamma   90.00
#
_symmetry.space_group_name_H-M   'P 1'
#
loop_
_entity.id
_entity.type
_entity.pdbx_description
1 polymer ?
#
loop_
_entity_poly.entity_id
_entity_poly.type
_entity_poly.pdbx_seq_one_letter_code
_entity_poly.pdbx_strand_id
1 'polypeptide(L)'
;DTIRQTIADLDHRDVLEAVCDGVREGGATPRILRVRRVADVAFIAHDGARLSGSGVALGIQSKGTAVIHRADLEPLDNLELFGMSPLYTLESYRAMGRNAAGYALGHRVGPVPTELDNFARAKLIVRTTLLHAREIQAVLPGAEPVELELAVPVASR
;
A
#
# COMPACT_ATOMS: atom_id res chain seq x y z
N ASP A 1 13.15 -5.73 10.95
CA ASP A 1 11.75 -5.86 10.50
C ASP A 1 11.45 -7.31 10.14
N THR A 2 10.35 -7.87 10.63
CA THR A 2 10.13 -9.35 10.64
C THR A 2 8.84 -9.80 9.99
N ILE A 3 7.91 -8.89 9.69
CA ILE A 3 6.73 -9.23 8.90
C ILE A 3 7.19 -9.33 7.44
N ARG A 4 6.86 -10.45 6.80
CA ARG A 4 7.22 -10.74 5.40
C ARG A 4 6.02 -10.98 4.51
N GLN A 5 4.85 -11.17 5.13
CA GLN A 5 3.62 -11.54 4.46
C GLN A 5 2.47 -10.67 4.95
N THR A 6 1.47 -10.45 4.10
CA THR A 6 0.20 -9.81 4.47
C THR A 6 -0.63 -10.74 5.35
N ILE A 7 -1.78 -10.25 5.84
CA ILE A 7 -2.71 -11.12 6.58
C ILE A 7 -3.36 -12.21 5.71
N ALA A 8 -3.36 -12.04 4.39
CA ALA A 8 -3.82 -13.00 3.39
C ALA A 8 -2.69 -13.94 2.91
N ASP A 9 -1.57 -13.98 3.65
CA ASP A 9 -0.43 -14.86 3.39
C ASP A 9 0.26 -14.60 2.03
N LEU A 10 0.19 -13.37 1.53
CA LEU A 10 0.91 -12.92 0.33
C LEU A 10 2.27 -12.34 0.70
N ASP A 11 3.34 -12.76 0.01
CA ASP A 11 4.67 -12.19 0.20
C ASP A 11 4.71 -10.70 -0.16
N HIS A 12 5.33 -9.89 0.70
CA HIS A 12 5.44 -8.44 0.48
C HIS A 12 6.15 -8.08 -0.82
N ARG A 13 7.12 -8.91 -1.22
CA ARG A 13 7.82 -8.75 -2.50
C ARG A 13 6.83 -8.80 -3.66
N ASP A 14 5.99 -9.83 -3.69
CA ASP A 14 5.03 -10.06 -4.78
C ASP A 14 3.94 -8.99 -4.78
N VAL A 15 3.51 -8.54 -3.59
CA VAL A 15 2.58 -7.39 -3.46
C VAL A 15 3.18 -6.12 -4.05
N LEU A 16 4.43 -5.80 -3.71
CA LEU A 16 5.10 -4.60 -4.25
C LEU A 16 5.33 -4.71 -5.76
N GLU A 17 5.68 -5.89 -6.27
CA GLU A 17 5.79 -6.15 -7.71
C GLU A 17 4.45 -5.97 -8.43
N ALA A 18 3.37 -6.55 -7.91
CA ALA A 18 2.03 -6.41 -8.48
C ALA A 18 1.59 -4.94 -8.55
N VAL A 19 1.80 -4.17 -7.47
CA VAL A 19 1.53 -2.73 -7.48
C VAL A 19 2.36 -2.00 -8.53
N CYS A 20 3.68 -2.23 -8.55
CA CYS A 20 4.57 -1.55 -9.50
C CYS A 20 4.20 -1.85 -10.95
N ASP A 21 3.85 -3.10 -11.23
CA ASP A 21 3.37 -3.50 -12.55
C ASP A 21 2.04 -2.82 -12.90
N GLY A 22 1.09 -2.77 -11.96
CA GLY A 22 -0.16 -2.03 -12.15
C GLY A 22 0.08 -0.55 -12.46
N VAL A 23 1.03 0.09 -11.76
CA VAL A 23 1.41 1.48 -12.03
C VAL A 23 1.98 1.64 -13.45
N ARG A 24 2.84 0.71 -13.89
CA ARG A 24 3.40 0.69 -15.26
C ARG A 24 2.33 0.46 -16.32
N GLU A 25 1.42 -0.47 -16.09
CA GLU A 25 0.27 -0.75 -16.97
C GLU A 25 -0.63 0.48 -17.13
N GLY A 26 -0.81 1.24 -16.06
CA GLY A 26 -1.54 2.51 -16.07
C GLY A 26 -0.78 3.67 -16.73
N GLY A 27 0.46 3.45 -17.19
CA GLY A 27 1.26 4.44 -17.91
C GLY A 27 2.10 5.38 -17.04
N ALA A 28 2.19 5.13 -15.73
CA ALA A 28 3.01 5.93 -14.81
C ALA A 28 4.30 5.19 -14.42
N THR A 29 5.24 5.91 -13.79
CA THR A 29 6.50 5.33 -13.30
C THR A 29 6.42 5.09 -11.78
N PRO A 30 6.57 3.84 -11.30
CA PRO A 30 6.54 3.57 -9.86
C PRO A 30 7.83 4.05 -9.19
N ARG A 31 7.69 4.57 -7.97
CA ARG A 31 8.78 4.86 -7.03
C ARG A 31 8.39 4.35 -5.65
N ILE A 32 9.28 3.60 -5.00
CA ILE A 32 8.98 2.94 -3.74
C ILE A 32 9.65 3.70 -2.60
N LEU A 33 8.84 4.05 -1.60
CA LEU A 33 9.31 4.71 -0.38
C LEU A 33 8.91 3.86 0.83
N ARG A 34 9.76 3.83 1.85
CA ARG A 34 9.39 3.37 3.19
C ARG A 34 9.25 4.57 4.11
N VAL A 35 8.02 4.83 4.52
CA VAL A 35 7.69 5.77 5.60
C VAL A 35 8.04 5.10 6.93
N ARG A 36 8.79 5.80 7.78
CA ARG A 36 9.30 5.25 9.06
C ARG A 36 8.74 5.95 10.30
N ARG A 37 8.19 7.16 10.14
CA ARG A 37 7.73 8.00 11.25
C ARG A 37 6.38 7.60 11.85
N VAL A 38 5.61 6.74 11.17
CA VAL A 38 4.24 6.39 11.54
C VAL A 38 3.88 5.04 10.91
N ALA A 39 2.92 4.33 11.51
CA ALA A 39 2.41 3.04 10.99
C ALA A 39 0.98 3.14 10.44
N ASP A 40 0.30 4.28 10.60
CA ASP A 40 -1.04 4.52 10.07
C ASP A 40 -1.02 4.68 8.54
N VAL A 41 -1.85 3.90 7.85
CA VAL A 41 -1.84 3.82 6.38
C VAL A 41 -2.20 5.14 5.71
N ALA A 42 -3.07 5.95 6.30
CA ALA A 42 -3.51 7.21 5.71
C ALA A 42 -2.35 8.22 5.71
N PHE A 43 -1.65 8.32 6.84
CA PHE A 43 -0.44 9.15 6.95
C PHE A 43 0.71 8.63 6.09
N ILE A 44 0.88 7.31 5.97
CA ILE A 44 1.87 6.70 5.06
C ILE A 44 1.57 7.11 3.60
N ALA A 45 0.32 6.99 3.17
CA ALA A 45 -0.08 7.34 1.81
C ALA A 45 0.06 8.85 1.55
N HIS A 46 -0.36 9.69 2.50
CA HIS A 46 -0.25 11.14 2.40
C HIS A 46 1.21 11.62 2.33
N ASP A 47 2.12 11.03 3.13
CA ASP A 47 3.56 11.31 3.03
C ASP A 47 4.12 10.98 1.65
N GLY A 48 3.76 9.80 1.13
CA GLY A 48 4.14 9.40 -0.22
C GLY A 48 3.61 10.38 -1.26
N ALA A 49 2.35 10.82 -1.11
CA ALA A 49 1.69 11.73 -2.04
C ALA A 49 2.38 13.10 -2.07
N ARG A 50 2.77 13.64 -0.90
CA ARG A 50 3.51 14.91 -0.79
C ARG A 50 4.90 14.87 -1.41
N LEU A 51 5.53 13.70 -1.47
CA LEU A 51 6.83 13.50 -2.12
C LEU A 51 6.70 13.15 -3.60
N SER A 52 5.52 12.72 -4.06
CA SER A 52 5.26 12.28 -5.42
C SER A 52 5.19 13.46 -6.39
N GLY A 53 5.84 13.35 -7.54
CA GLY A 53 5.80 14.39 -8.58
C GLY A 53 4.40 14.61 -9.18
N SER A 54 3.51 13.62 -9.09
CA SER A 54 2.09 13.74 -9.49
C SER A 54 1.17 14.15 -8.35
N GLY A 55 1.69 14.23 -7.12
CA GLY A 55 0.87 14.44 -5.92
C GLY A 55 0.01 13.23 -5.53
N VAL A 56 0.18 12.04 -6.14
CA VAL A 56 -0.58 10.81 -5.84
C VAL A 56 0.34 9.72 -5.32
N ALA A 57 -0.12 8.96 -4.32
CA ALA A 57 0.58 7.76 -3.83
C ALA A 57 -0.39 6.68 -3.33
N LEU A 58 0.06 5.41 -3.41
CA LEU A 58 -0.57 4.26 -2.79
C LEU A 58 0.22 3.88 -1.52
N GLY A 59 -0.36 4.09 -0.34
CA GLY A 59 0.21 3.63 0.93
C GLY A 59 -0.26 2.22 1.27
N ILE A 60 0.62 1.40 1.84
CA ILE A 60 0.34 -0.01 2.19
C ILE A 60 0.96 -0.31 3.56
N GLN A 61 0.19 -0.94 4.45
CA GLN A 61 0.67 -1.52 5.70
C GLN A 61 1.16 -2.95 5.48
N SER A 62 2.04 -3.42 6.36
CA SER A 62 2.54 -4.80 6.37
C SER A 62 1.42 -5.85 6.40
N LYS A 63 0.31 -5.58 7.09
CA LYS A 63 -0.87 -6.48 7.11
C LYS A 63 -1.69 -6.48 5.82
N GLY A 64 -1.37 -5.60 4.87
CA GLY A 64 -1.96 -5.54 3.53
C GLY A 64 -3.00 -4.44 3.31
N THR A 65 -3.42 -3.70 4.34
CA THR A 65 -4.36 -2.57 4.18
C THR A 65 -3.71 -1.48 3.36
N ALA A 66 -4.45 -0.90 2.41
CA ALA A 66 -3.92 0.07 1.47
C ALA A 66 -4.85 1.27 1.26
N VAL A 67 -4.29 2.39 0.80
CA VAL A 67 -5.01 3.65 0.50
C VAL A 67 -4.36 4.35 -0.68
N ILE A 68 -5.13 4.80 -1.66
CA ILE A 68 -4.68 5.78 -2.65
C ILE A 68 -5.00 7.18 -2.11
N HIS A 69 -3.98 8.02 -2.01
CA HIS A 69 -4.08 9.38 -1.47
C HIS A 69 -3.59 10.41 -2.48
N ARG A 70 -4.04 11.66 -2.30
CA ARG A 70 -3.57 12.84 -3.02
C ARG A 70 -3.06 13.91 -2.06
N ALA A 71 -2.03 14.67 -2.45
CA ALA A 71 -1.30 15.57 -1.55
C ALA A 71 -2.08 16.79 -1.05
N ASP A 72 -3.18 17.15 -1.74
CA ASP A 72 -4.06 18.28 -1.46
C ASP A 72 -5.28 17.90 -0.59
N LEU A 73 -5.44 16.62 -0.24
CA LEU A 73 -6.51 16.14 0.63
C LEU A 73 -6.08 16.18 2.10
N GLU A 74 -7.06 16.29 3.00
CA GLU A 74 -6.81 16.15 4.44
C GLU A 74 -6.25 14.75 4.76
N PRO A 75 -5.42 14.58 5.80
CA PRO A 75 -4.69 13.32 6.02
C PRO A 75 -5.54 12.05 6.21
N LEU A 76 -6.82 12.19 6.55
CA LEU A 76 -7.75 11.07 6.74
C LEU A 76 -8.77 10.92 5.59
N ASP A 77 -8.75 11.84 4.62
CA ASP A 77 -9.45 11.66 3.35
C ASP A 77 -8.64 10.71 2.45
N ASN A 78 -9.21 10.32 1.32
CA ASN A 78 -8.55 9.46 0.34
C ASN A 78 -9.27 9.52 -1.01
N LEU A 79 -8.57 9.06 -2.06
CA LEU A 79 -9.20 8.80 -3.36
C LEU A 79 -9.89 7.43 -3.34
N GLU A 80 -9.21 6.41 -2.80
CA GLU A 80 -9.76 5.08 -2.58
C GLU A 80 -9.17 4.45 -1.30
N LEU A 81 -10.01 3.77 -0.52
CA LEU A 81 -9.65 3.08 0.71
C LEU A 81 -9.88 1.57 0.57
N PHE A 82 -8.82 0.80 0.85
CA PHE A 82 -8.83 -0.66 0.82
C PHE A 82 -8.72 -1.23 2.25
N GLY A 83 -9.84 -1.25 2.97
CA GLY A 83 -9.93 -1.71 4.37
C GLY A 83 -9.98 -3.23 4.64
N MET A 84 -10.34 -4.05 3.66
CA MET A 84 -10.54 -5.52 3.79
C MET A 84 -9.32 -6.33 3.33
N SER A 85 -8.14 -6.06 3.92
CA SER A 85 -6.88 -6.73 3.52
C SER A 85 -6.84 -8.26 3.53
N PRO A 86 -7.66 -8.99 4.33
CA PRO A 86 -7.74 -10.44 4.21
C PRO A 86 -8.31 -10.97 2.89
N LEU A 87 -8.98 -10.12 2.09
CA LEU A 87 -9.63 -10.51 0.84
C LEU A 87 -8.82 -10.14 -0.40
N TYR A 88 -7.68 -9.45 -0.24
CA TYR A 88 -6.91 -8.98 -1.38
C TYR A 88 -6.03 -10.08 -1.97
N THR A 89 -6.00 -10.08 -3.30
CA THR A 89 -5.12 -10.93 -4.10
C THR A 89 -4.03 -10.06 -4.74
N LEU A 90 -3.04 -10.69 -5.38
CA LEU A 90 -2.06 -9.95 -6.19
C LEU A 90 -2.73 -9.15 -7.31
N GLU A 91 -3.82 -9.65 -7.89
CA GLU A 91 -4.58 -8.89 -8.90
C GLU A 91 -5.30 -7.68 -8.29
N SER A 92 -5.79 -7.78 -7.05
CA SER A 92 -6.32 -6.62 -6.33
C SER A 92 -5.26 -5.54 -6.21
N TYR A 93 -4.04 -5.89 -5.79
CA TYR A 93 -2.92 -4.95 -5.67
C TYR A 93 -2.47 -4.37 -7.02
N ARG A 94 -2.48 -5.19 -8.09
CA ARG A 94 -2.21 -4.73 -9.46
C ARG A 94 -3.26 -3.71 -9.93
N ALA A 95 -4.54 -3.96 -9.64
CA ALA A 95 -5.63 -3.03 -9.93
C ALA A 95 -5.49 -1.71 -9.15
N MET A 96 -5.11 -1.77 -7.86
CA MET A 96 -4.79 -0.56 -7.06
C MET A 96 -3.66 0.26 -7.70
N GLY A 97 -2.61 -0.40 -8.20
CA GLY A 97 -1.53 0.25 -8.95
C GLY A 97 -2.01 0.95 -10.21
N ARG A 98 -2.86 0.30 -11.02
CA ARG A 98 -3.45 0.89 -12.23
C ARG A 98 -4.28 2.14 -11.91
N ASN A 99 -5.10 2.08 -10.86
CA ASN A 99 -5.91 3.23 -10.47
C ASN A 99 -5.06 4.37 -9.93
N ALA A 100 -4.04 4.09 -9.13
CA ALA A 100 -3.09 5.11 -8.66
C ALA A 100 -2.41 5.84 -9.84
N ALA A 101 -2.01 5.11 -10.87
CA ALA A 101 -1.48 5.69 -12.10
C ALA A 101 -2.52 6.52 -12.86
N GLY A 102 -3.75 6.03 -12.99
CA GLY A 102 -4.84 6.77 -13.61
C GLY A 102 -5.11 8.10 -12.92
N TYR A 103 -5.17 8.12 -11.58
CA TYR A 103 -5.28 9.36 -10.82
C TYR A 103 -4.07 10.28 -11.00
N ALA A 104 -2.85 9.74 -11.00
CA ALA A 104 -1.62 10.50 -11.22
C ALA A 104 -1.58 11.20 -12.59
N LEU A 105 -2.22 10.61 -13.60
CA LEU A 105 -2.30 11.13 -14.96
C LEU A 105 -3.59 11.90 -15.26
N GLY A 106 -4.49 12.04 -14.27
CA GLY A 106 -5.78 12.72 -14.43
C GLY A 106 -6.79 11.97 -15.31
N HIS A 107 -6.61 10.66 -15.50
CA HIS A 107 -7.55 9.81 -16.21
C HIS A 107 -8.79 9.53 -15.35
N ARG A 108 -9.94 9.30 -16.01
CA ARG A 108 -11.11 8.72 -15.33
C ARG A 108 -10.87 7.24 -15.11
N VAL A 109 -10.86 6.82 -13.85
CA VAL A 109 -10.79 5.42 -13.44
C VAL A 109 -12.09 5.01 -12.75
N GLY A 110 -12.53 3.78 -12.98
CA GLY A 110 -13.55 3.16 -12.14
C GLY A 110 -12.90 2.66 -10.85
N PRO A 111 -13.57 2.73 -9.69
CA PRO A 111 -12.99 2.25 -8.43
C PRO A 111 -12.65 0.77 -8.52
N VAL A 112 -11.59 0.35 -7.84
CA VAL A 112 -11.24 -1.08 -7.78
C VAL A 112 -12.39 -1.83 -7.10
N PRO A 113 -12.89 -2.93 -7.67
CA PRO A 113 -13.94 -3.72 -7.04
C PRO A 113 -13.52 -4.21 -5.66
N THR A 114 -14.35 -3.95 -4.66
CA THR A 114 -14.08 -4.33 -3.26
C THR A 114 -15.06 -5.40 -2.81
N GLU A 115 -14.53 -6.50 -2.27
CA GLU A 115 -15.33 -7.52 -1.60
C GLU A 115 -15.51 -7.20 -0.12
N LEU A 116 -16.62 -7.68 0.45
CA LEU A 116 -16.96 -7.46 1.85
C LEU A 116 -17.30 -8.78 2.55
N ASP A 117 -16.52 -9.15 3.57
CA ASP A 117 -16.87 -10.19 4.53
C ASP A 117 -17.30 -9.53 5.85
N ASN A 118 -18.60 -9.56 6.13
CA ASN A 118 -19.20 -8.99 7.34
C ASN A 118 -18.68 -9.64 8.65
N PHE A 119 -18.08 -10.82 8.56
CA PHE A 119 -17.50 -11.54 9.70
C PHE A 119 -15.98 -11.39 9.80
N ALA A 120 -15.31 -10.68 8.87
CA ALA A 120 -13.86 -10.55 8.85
C ALA A 120 -13.30 -10.04 10.18
N ARG A 121 -13.95 -9.03 10.79
CA ARG A 121 -13.55 -8.51 12.10
C ARG A 121 -13.63 -9.59 13.18
N ALA A 122 -14.74 -10.32 13.27
CA ALA A 122 -14.91 -11.37 14.28
C ALA A 122 -13.84 -12.47 14.13
N LYS A 123 -13.49 -12.82 12.89
CA LYS A 123 -12.49 -13.86 12.58
C LYS A 123 -11.06 -13.40 12.83
N LEU A 124 -10.73 -12.14 12.53
CA LEU A 124 -9.34 -11.72 12.31
C LEU A 124 -8.87 -10.54 13.17
N ILE A 125 -9.72 -9.93 14.00
CA ILE A 125 -9.36 -8.72 14.76
C ILE A 125 -8.10 -8.90 15.62
N VAL A 126 -7.93 -10.07 16.25
CA VAL A 126 -6.74 -10.37 17.07
C VAL A 126 -5.50 -10.41 16.19
N ARG A 127 -5.54 -11.15 15.07
CA ARG A 127 -4.42 -11.24 14.12
C ARG A 127 -4.06 -9.87 13.54
N THR A 128 -5.06 -9.09 13.10
CA THR A 128 -4.81 -7.73 12.56
C THR A 128 -4.20 -6.80 13.60
N THR A 129 -4.65 -6.88 14.85
CA THR A 129 -4.16 -6.02 15.95
C THR A 129 -2.72 -6.34 16.28
N LEU A 130 -2.36 -7.63 16.38
CA LEU A 130 -0.99 -8.06 16.66
C LEU A 130 -0.01 -7.71 15.52
N LEU A 131 -0.44 -7.88 14.26
CA LEU A 131 0.38 -7.49 13.11
C LEU A 131 0.65 -5.98 13.11
N HIS A 132 -0.37 -5.15 13.36
CA HIS A 132 -0.19 -3.71 13.41
C HIS A 132 0.64 -3.26 14.62
N ALA A 133 0.43 -3.88 15.81
CA ALA A 133 1.25 -3.60 16.98
C ALA A 133 2.74 -3.90 16.72
N ARG A 134 3.05 -4.96 15.97
CA ARG A 134 4.42 -5.32 15.59
C ARG A 134 5.01 -4.35 14.57
N GLU A 135 4.22 -3.84 13.64
CA GLU A 135 4.63 -2.78 12.72
C GLU A 135 4.92 -1.46 13.46
N ILE A 136 4.10 -1.09 14.46
CA ILE A 136 4.32 0.08 15.31
C ILE A 136 5.67 0.01 16.04
N GLN A 137 6.13 -1.18 16.46
CA GLN A 137 7.43 -1.34 17.11
C GLN A 137 8.62 -0.95 16.21
N ALA A 138 8.43 -0.89 14.89
CA ALA A 138 9.46 -0.46 13.94
C ALA A 138 9.42 1.06 13.63
N VAL A 139 8.45 1.79 14.20
CA VAL A 139 8.32 3.24 13.99
C VAL A 139 9.49 3.99 14.62
N LEU A 140 10.04 4.93 13.85
CA LEU A 140 11.09 5.86 14.25
C LEU A 140 10.52 7.28 14.14
N PRO A 141 9.98 7.87 15.23
CA PRO A 141 9.36 9.19 15.18
C PRO A 141 10.29 10.25 14.59
N GLY A 142 9.76 11.09 13.68
CA GLY A 142 10.52 12.14 13.00
C GLY A 142 11.52 11.66 11.95
N ALA A 143 11.65 10.35 11.70
CA ALA A 143 12.56 9.85 10.68
C ALA A 143 12.01 10.09 9.27
N GLU A 144 12.87 10.64 8.40
CA GLU A 144 12.56 10.84 6.99
C GLU A 144 12.24 9.53 6.25
N PRO A 145 11.36 9.54 5.25
CA PRO A 145 11.15 8.40 4.37
C PRO A 145 12.46 8.01 3.66
N VAL A 146 12.61 6.72 3.35
CA VAL A 146 13.76 6.22 2.57
C VAL A 146 13.28 5.62 1.26
N GLU A 147 13.99 5.92 0.18
CA GLU A 147 13.73 5.31 -1.12
C GLU A 147 14.23 3.87 -1.14
N LEU A 148 13.48 2.99 -1.79
CA LEU A 148 13.76 1.57 -1.88
C LEU A 148 13.80 1.12 -3.35
N GLU A 149 14.64 0.14 -3.61
CA GLU A 149 14.66 -0.62 -4.86
C GLU A 149 14.24 -2.07 -4.59
N LEU A 150 13.48 -2.66 -5.50
CA LEU A 150 13.20 -4.09 -5.46
C LEU A 150 14.46 -4.84 -5.88
N ALA A 151 14.98 -5.68 -4.98
CA ALA A 151 16.14 -6.51 -5.30
C ALA A 151 15.82 -7.46 -6.47
N VAL A 152 16.70 -7.46 -7.47
CA VAL A 152 16.66 -8.44 -8.56
C VAL A 152 17.02 -9.80 -7.98
N PRO A 153 16.23 -10.87 -8.21
CA PRO A 153 16.61 -12.21 -7.81
C PRO A 153 17.92 -12.57 -8.50
N VAL A 154 18.97 -12.81 -7.71
CA VAL A 154 20.18 -13.41 -8.25
C VAL A 154 19.81 -14.85 -8.58
N ALA A 155 19.78 -15.20 -9.87
CA ALA A 155 19.53 -16.56 -10.29
C ALA A 155 20.55 -17.49 -9.62
N SER A 156 20.07 -18.37 -8.75
CA SER A 156 20.85 -19.47 -8.20
C SER A 156 21.32 -20.32 -9.38
N ARG A 157 22.63 -20.37 -9.62
CA ARG A 157 23.24 -21.27 -10.60
C ARG A 157 23.13 -22.72 -10.17
#